data_AF-A0A9P6Y5F6-F1
#
_entry.id   AF-A0A9P6Y5F6-F1
#
_cell.length_a   1.000
_cell.length_b   1.000
_cell.length_c   1.000
_cell.angle_alpha   90.00
_cell.angle_beta   90.00
_cell.angle_gamma   90.00
#
_symmetry.space_group_name_H-M   'P 1'
#
loop_
_entity.id
_entity.type
_entity.pdbx_description
1 polymer ?
#
loop_
_entity_poly.entity_id
_entity_poly.type
_entity_poly.pdbx_seq_one_letter_code
_entity_poly.pdbx_strand_id
1 'polypeptide(L)'
;MIVPAALAAALHWPRVRLHAGDVRFWLAPLWFLLAVSLWLAPMIMAALATGLDPYRAYMDDILFRQTARRYMQSWDHHQPWWYFLAIMPSMWLPAFLLLPWALPAWWRRLRRRDPRYLLPLAWWLLVVLFFSIPHGKRDVYILPALPMFCLALAPLLPGLLKRRDVQGVLGAFAALLAAGLTLIGALALLGDPGFEIRLTHGRGLAPGATDALAWTALAMGIWGGLSLWASGRVRPVA
;
A
#
# COMPACT_ATOMS: atom_id res chain seq x y z
N MET A 1 -7.72 -0.29 14.88
CA MET A 1 -8.36 -1.59 15.18
C MET A 1 -9.48 -1.54 16.20
N ILE A 2 -9.48 -0.60 17.17
CA ILE A 2 -10.45 -0.60 18.26
C ILE A 2 -11.89 -0.57 17.74
N VAL A 3 -12.21 0.28 16.75
CA VAL A 3 -13.56 0.37 16.16
C VAL A 3 -14.03 -0.95 15.53
N PRO A 4 -13.31 -1.58 14.57
CA PRO A 4 -13.67 -2.91 14.08
C PRO A 4 -13.80 -3.98 15.17
N ALA A 5 -12.90 -3.97 16.17
CA ALA A 5 -12.94 -4.92 17.27
C ALA A 5 -14.15 -4.70 18.20
N ALA A 6 -14.54 -3.44 18.44
CA ALA A 6 -15.71 -3.06 19.21
C ALA A 6 -17.00 -3.49 18.53
N LEU A 7 -17.12 -3.19 17.23
CA LEU A 7 -18.26 -3.64 16.43
C LEU A 7 -18.35 -5.17 16.39
N ALA A 8 -17.22 -5.87 16.21
CA ALA A 8 -17.17 -7.32 16.22
C ALA A 8 -17.58 -7.93 17.57
N ALA A 9 -17.12 -7.33 18.68
CA ALA A 9 -17.50 -7.75 20.02
C ALA A 9 -19.01 -7.51 20.27
N ALA A 10 -19.54 -6.34 19.89
CA ALA A 10 -20.96 -6.02 20.00
C ALA A 10 -21.85 -6.95 19.14
N LEU A 11 -21.37 -7.37 17.98
CA LEU A 11 -22.02 -8.34 17.10
C LEU A 11 -21.79 -9.81 17.51
N HIS A 12 -21.24 -10.05 18.71
CA HIS A 12 -21.02 -11.38 19.28
C HIS A 12 -20.19 -12.30 18.38
N TRP A 13 -19.16 -11.77 17.72
CA TRP A 13 -18.26 -12.59 16.93
C TRP A 13 -17.46 -13.56 17.80
N PRO A 14 -17.33 -14.84 17.39
CA PRO A 14 -16.62 -15.82 18.18
C PRO A 14 -15.14 -15.45 18.31
N ARG A 15 -14.60 -15.58 19.52
CA ARG A 15 -13.18 -15.32 19.86
C ARG A 15 -12.73 -13.87 19.65
N VAL A 16 -13.64 -12.89 19.54
CA VAL A 16 -13.31 -11.47 19.66
C VAL A 16 -13.76 -10.98 21.01
N ARG A 17 -12.82 -10.47 21.82
CA ARG A 17 -13.11 -9.86 23.11
C ARG A 17 -12.33 -8.55 23.21
N LEU A 18 -13.05 -7.48 23.54
CA LEU A 18 -12.41 -6.25 23.99
C LEU A 18 -12.14 -6.37 25.48
N HIS A 19 -10.88 -6.21 25.86
CA HIS A 19 -10.46 -6.20 27.26
C HIS A 19 -10.57 -4.80 27.86
N ALA A 20 -11.64 -4.06 27.53
CA ALA A 20 -11.80 -2.66 27.94
C ALA A 20 -11.90 -2.46 29.46
N GLY A 21 -12.25 -3.51 30.22
CA GLY A 21 -12.22 -3.52 31.68
C GLY A 21 -10.83 -3.74 32.30
N ASP A 22 -9.82 -4.10 31.52
CA ASP A 22 -8.43 -4.23 31.98
C ASP A 22 -7.69 -2.90 31.76
N VAL A 23 -7.07 -2.36 32.81
CA VAL A 23 -6.28 -1.12 32.71
C VAL A 23 -5.16 -1.22 31.67
N ARG A 24 -4.62 -2.43 31.44
CA ARG A 24 -3.56 -2.67 30.46
C ARG A 24 -4.00 -2.39 29.03
N PHE A 25 -5.29 -2.54 28.72
CA PHE A 25 -5.86 -2.20 27.42
C PHE A 25 -5.71 -0.71 27.10
N TRP A 26 -5.87 0.14 28.12
CA TRP A 26 -5.82 1.59 27.99
C TRP A 26 -4.40 2.16 27.92
N LEU A 27 -3.37 1.37 28.26
CA LEU A 27 -1.99 1.79 28.13
C LEU A 27 -1.63 2.17 26.68
N ALA A 28 -2.08 1.42 25.68
CA ALA A 28 -1.74 1.71 24.29
C ALA A 28 -2.34 3.04 23.77
N PRO A 29 -3.66 3.31 23.92
CA PRO A 29 -4.22 4.63 23.64
C PRO A 29 -3.56 5.75 24.45
N LEU A 30 -3.25 5.51 25.73
CA LEU A 30 -2.59 6.49 26.59
C LEU A 30 -1.19 6.84 26.07
N TRP A 31 -0.37 5.85 25.73
CA TRP A 31 0.96 6.07 25.14
C TRP A 31 0.88 6.79 23.80
N PHE A 32 -0.12 6.48 22.98
CA PHE A 32 -0.36 7.20 21.73
C PHE A 32 -0.69 8.68 21.98
N LEU A 33 -1.62 8.97 22.89
CA LEU A 33 -1.97 10.34 23.27
C LEU A 33 -0.79 11.07 23.90
N LEU A 34 0.01 10.39 24.72
CA LEU A 34 1.22 10.93 25.30
C LEU A 34 2.21 11.33 24.20
N ALA A 35 2.48 10.44 23.23
CA ALA A 35 3.37 10.73 22.11
C ALA A 35 2.90 11.93 21.27
N VAL A 36 1.60 12.03 20.99
CA VAL A 36 1.01 13.22 20.34
C VAL A 36 1.21 14.47 21.18
N SER A 37 0.98 14.37 22.50
CA SER A 37 1.11 15.47 23.44
C SER A 37 2.55 15.95 23.61
N LEU A 38 3.54 15.05 23.52
CA LEU A 38 4.96 15.39 23.61
C LEU A 38 5.40 16.38 22.53
N TRP A 39 4.77 16.35 21.35
CA TRP A 39 5.02 17.34 20.30
C TRP A 39 4.04 18.51 20.36
N LEU A 40 2.75 18.21 20.55
CA LEU A 40 1.69 19.21 20.47
C LEU A 40 1.74 20.21 21.62
N ALA A 41 1.96 19.75 22.86
CA ALA A 41 1.99 20.60 24.04
C ALA A 41 3.12 21.64 23.99
N PRO A 42 4.40 21.30 23.74
CA PRO A 42 5.45 22.32 23.68
C PRO A 42 5.27 23.29 22.51
N MET A 43 4.75 22.83 21.37
CA MET A 43 4.45 23.70 20.24
C MET A 43 3.40 24.75 20.61
N ILE A 44 2.28 24.34 21.21
CA ILE A 44 1.22 25.26 21.67
C ILE A 44 1.75 26.17 22.78
N MET A 45 2.46 25.63 23.77
CA MET A 45 3.02 26.43 24.87
C MET A 45 3.98 27.50 24.34
N ALA A 46 4.87 27.17 23.42
CA ALA A 46 5.79 28.13 22.80
C ALA A 46 5.03 29.23 22.03
N ALA A 47 4.00 28.84 21.26
CA ALA A 47 3.20 29.80 20.50
C ALA A 47 2.38 30.75 21.38
N LEU A 48 1.88 30.27 22.52
CA LEU A 48 1.13 31.09 23.46
C LEU A 48 2.04 31.94 24.36
N ALA A 49 3.17 31.38 24.82
CA ALA A 49 4.07 32.06 25.76
C ALA A 49 4.92 33.15 25.10
N THR A 50 5.34 32.98 23.84
CA THR A 50 6.10 34.03 23.13
C THR A 50 5.23 35.23 22.78
N GLY A 51 3.94 35.02 22.52
CA GLY A 51 3.01 36.08 22.12
C GLY A 51 3.30 36.71 20.75
N LEU A 52 4.27 36.16 20.01
CA LEU A 52 4.72 36.68 18.72
C LEU A 52 3.82 36.17 17.58
N ASP A 53 3.43 37.06 16.67
CA ASP A 53 2.56 36.75 15.54
C ASP A 53 3.06 35.59 14.66
N PRO A 54 4.37 35.44 14.35
CA PRO A 54 4.85 34.30 13.55
C PRO A 54 4.56 32.93 14.18
N TYR A 55 4.61 32.81 15.51
CA TYR A 55 4.37 31.53 16.18
C TYR A 55 2.89 31.15 16.18
N ARG A 56 2.00 32.13 16.38
CA ARG A 56 0.56 31.93 16.26
C ARG A 56 0.17 31.58 14.83
N ALA A 57 0.73 32.28 13.84
CA ALA A 57 0.52 31.99 12.43
C ALA A 57 0.98 30.56 12.06
N TYR A 58 2.13 30.12 12.57
CA TYR A 58 2.60 28.75 12.37
C TYR A 58 1.65 27.72 13.00
N MET A 59 1.22 27.93 14.25
CA MET A 59 0.27 27.06 14.94
C MET A 59 -1.04 26.92 14.15
N ASP A 60 -1.59 28.04 13.69
CA ASP A 60 -2.83 28.04 12.91
C ASP A 60 -2.66 27.34 11.56
N ASP A 61 -1.53 27.55 10.91
CA ASP A 61 -1.23 26.90 9.62
C ASP A 61 -1.14 25.38 9.77
N ILE A 62 -0.35 24.87 10.73
CA ILE A 62 -0.12 23.43 10.87
C ILE A 62 -1.37 22.69 11.37
N LEU A 63 -2.08 23.25 12.34
CA LEU A 63 -3.25 22.59 12.95
C LEU A 63 -4.49 22.68 12.07
N PHE A 64 -4.71 23.80 11.38
CA PHE A 64 -5.94 24.01 10.63
C PHE A 64 -5.73 23.97 9.12
N ARG A 65 -4.74 24.71 8.58
CA ARG A 65 -4.58 24.79 7.12
C ARG A 65 -4.03 23.49 6.54
N GLN A 66 -2.93 22.97 7.09
CA GLN A 66 -2.26 21.76 6.60
C GLN A 66 -2.98 20.48 6.96
N THR A 67 -3.80 20.48 8.02
CA THR A 67 -4.51 19.28 8.50
C THR A 67 -5.97 19.30 8.09
N ALA A 68 -6.79 20.20 8.65
CA ALA A 68 -8.24 20.19 8.45
C ALA A 68 -8.65 20.69 7.06
N ARG A 69 -8.17 21.87 6.64
CA ARG A 69 -8.54 22.45 5.34
C ARG A 69 -7.98 21.63 4.19
N ARG A 70 -6.76 21.11 4.32
CA ARG A 70 -6.18 20.20 3.31
C ARG A 70 -7.00 18.92 3.11
N TYR A 71 -7.62 18.40 4.17
CA TYR A 71 -8.49 17.22 4.09
C TYR A 71 -9.85 17.54 3.47
N MET A 72 -10.47 18.68 3.82
CA MET A 72 -11.83 19.01 3.39
C MET A 72 -11.92 19.80 2.08
N GLN A 73 -10.93 20.65 1.79
CA GLN A 73 -10.85 21.59 0.68
C GLN A 73 -9.49 21.48 0.01
N SER A 74 -9.17 20.30 -0.52
CA SER A 74 -7.94 20.14 -1.27
C SER A 74 -7.94 21.04 -2.51
N TRP A 75 -7.03 21.99 -2.58
CA TRP A 75 -6.89 22.85 -3.76
C TRP A 75 -6.12 22.18 -4.90
N ASP A 76 -5.38 21.09 -4.62
CA ASP A 76 -4.56 20.35 -5.57
C ASP A 76 -4.89 18.85 -5.61
N HIS A 77 -4.54 18.18 -6.73
CA HIS A 77 -4.67 16.73 -6.94
C HIS A 77 -6.10 16.19 -6.80
N HIS A 78 -7.05 16.87 -7.44
CA HIS A 78 -8.44 16.42 -7.51
C HIS A 78 -8.54 15.07 -8.22
N GLN A 79 -9.07 14.08 -7.53
CA GLN A 79 -9.23 12.73 -8.03
C GLN A 79 -10.61 12.18 -7.67
N PRO A 80 -11.19 11.30 -8.51
CA PRO A 80 -12.52 10.74 -8.25
C PRO A 80 -12.54 9.88 -6.98
N TRP A 81 -13.73 9.62 -6.43
CA TRP A 81 -13.90 8.79 -5.22
C TRP A 81 -13.39 7.35 -5.40
N TRP A 82 -13.42 6.83 -6.64
CA TRP A 82 -12.94 5.50 -7.03
C TRP A 82 -11.43 5.46 -7.35
N TYR A 83 -10.70 6.58 -7.23
CA TYR A 83 -9.28 6.70 -7.57
C TYR A 83 -8.42 5.57 -6.99
N PHE A 84 -8.56 5.28 -5.68
CA PHE A 84 -7.76 4.22 -5.06
C PHE A 84 -8.10 2.82 -5.59
N LEU A 85 -9.35 2.56 -5.98
CA LEU A 85 -9.72 1.27 -6.60
C LEU A 85 -9.03 1.07 -7.96
N ALA A 86 -8.71 2.15 -8.68
CA ALA A 86 -7.97 2.09 -9.93
C ALA A 86 -6.45 1.98 -9.74
N ILE A 87 -5.91 2.41 -8.59
CA ILE A 87 -4.46 2.43 -8.31
C ILE A 87 -3.97 1.16 -7.62
N MET A 88 -4.77 0.59 -6.72
CA MET A 88 -4.41 -0.67 -6.05
C MET A 88 -3.99 -1.77 -7.04
N PRO A 89 -4.68 -1.97 -8.18
CA PRO A 89 -4.29 -2.99 -9.15
C PRO A 89 -2.90 -2.80 -9.74
N SER A 90 -2.37 -1.58 -9.84
CA SER A 90 -1.03 -1.33 -10.38
C SER A 90 0.04 -1.30 -9.27
N MET A 91 -0.25 -0.65 -8.14
CA MET A 91 0.72 -0.51 -7.04
C MET A 91 0.88 -1.77 -6.20
N TRP A 92 -0.13 -2.62 -6.11
CA TRP A 92 -0.11 -3.80 -5.23
C TRP A 92 0.09 -5.10 -6.00
N LEU A 93 0.60 -5.02 -7.24
CA LEU A 93 1.08 -6.19 -7.97
C LEU A 93 2.27 -6.82 -7.22
N PRO A 94 2.41 -8.16 -7.26
CA PRO A 94 1.52 -9.12 -7.90
C PRO A 94 0.33 -9.54 -7.02
N ALA A 95 0.29 -9.14 -5.74
CA ALA A 95 -0.69 -9.62 -4.77
C ALA A 95 -2.13 -9.31 -5.18
N PHE A 96 -2.38 -8.18 -5.83
CA PHE A 96 -3.70 -7.82 -6.34
C PHE A 96 -4.21 -8.77 -7.44
N LEU A 97 -3.33 -9.44 -8.19
CA LEU A 97 -3.74 -10.45 -9.18
C LEU A 97 -4.48 -11.62 -8.53
N LEU A 98 -4.23 -11.88 -7.24
CA LEU A 98 -4.88 -12.97 -6.50
C LEU A 98 -6.31 -12.61 -6.04
N LEU A 99 -6.72 -11.35 -6.19
CA LEU A 99 -7.99 -10.84 -5.69
C LEU A 99 -9.23 -11.60 -6.21
N PRO A 100 -9.33 -12.00 -7.49
CA PRO A 100 -10.49 -12.76 -7.99
C PRO A 100 -10.73 -14.07 -7.24
N TRP A 101 -9.68 -14.73 -6.76
CA TRP A 101 -9.79 -15.95 -5.96
C TRP A 101 -9.87 -15.68 -4.45
N ALA A 102 -9.26 -14.59 -3.99
CA ALA A 102 -9.29 -14.17 -2.60
C ALA A 102 -10.69 -13.69 -2.18
N LEU A 103 -11.40 -12.93 -3.02
CA LEU A 103 -12.72 -12.37 -2.71
C LEU A 103 -13.75 -13.45 -2.32
N PRO A 104 -14.00 -14.52 -3.11
CA PRO A 104 -14.91 -15.59 -2.71
C PRO A 104 -14.44 -16.35 -1.46
N ALA A 105 -13.13 -16.46 -1.24
CA ALA A 105 -12.58 -17.12 -0.05
C ALA A 105 -12.82 -16.27 1.20
N TRP A 106 -12.53 -14.97 1.15
CA TRP A 106 -12.81 -14.01 2.22
C TRP A 106 -14.30 -13.95 2.54
N TRP A 107 -15.16 -13.87 1.52
CA TRP A 107 -16.61 -13.89 1.72
C TRP A 107 -17.07 -15.12 2.50
N ARG A 108 -16.64 -16.33 2.10
CA ARG A 108 -16.96 -17.57 2.82
C ARG A 108 -16.44 -17.58 4.27
N ARG A 109 -15.26 -17.01 4.52
CA ARG A 109 -14.67 -16.91 5.87
C ARG A 109 -15.41 -15.91 6.76
N LEU A 110 -15.79 -14.75 6.22
CA LEU A 110 -16.60 -13.76 6.91
C LEU A 110 -18.00 -14.29 7.23
N ARG A 111 -18.64 -15.03 6.30
CA ARG A 111 -19.93 -15.71 6.58
C ARG A 111 -19.83 -16.73 7.71
N ARG A 112 -18.68 -17.37 7.88
CA ARG A 112 -18.38 -18.28 9.01
C ARG A 112 -17.94 -17.53 10.28
N ARG A 113 -18.02 -16.20 10.28
CA ARG A 113 -17.61 -15.31 11.36
C ARG A 113 -16.17 -15.54 11.82
N ASP A 114 -15.23 -15.75 10.89
CA ASP A 114 -13.80 -15.91 11.20
C ASP A 114 -13.15 -14.53 11.47
N PRO A 115 -12.81 -14.20 12.74
CA PRO A 115 -12.34 -12.86 13.10
C PRO A 115 -10.96 -12.52 12.54
N ARG A 116 -10.18 -13.55 12.15
CA ARG A 116 -8.86 -13.39 11.54
C ARG A 116 -8.92 -12.64 10.21
N TYR A 117 -10.07 -12.72 9.52
CA TYR A 117 -10.31 -11.99 8.27
C TYR A 117 -11.09 -10.69 8.51
N LEU A 118 -11.97 -10.66 9.51
CA LEU A 118 -12.77 -9.47 9.80
C LEU A 118 -11.90 -8.25 10.11
N LEU A 119 -10.98 -8.36 11.08
CA LEU A 119 -10.23 -7.20 11.54
C LEU A 119 -9.33 -6.62 10.44
N PRO A 120 -8.53 -7.42 9.70
CA PRO A 120 -7.74 -6.89 8.60
C PRO A 120 -8.56 -6.31 7.46
N LEU A 121 -9.64 -6.98 7.05
CA LEU A 121 -10.47 -6.49 5.93
C LEU A 121 -11.28 -5.25 6.32
N ALA A 122 -11.80 -5.19 7.55
CA ALA A 122 -12.53 -4.02 8.04
C ALA A 122 -11.61 -2.80 8.15
N TRP A 123 -10.37 -2.99 8.61
CA TRP A 123 -9.39 -1.90 8.63
C TRP A 123 -8.98 -1.47 7.24
N TRP A 124 -8.66 -2.42 6.37
CA TRP A 124 -8.34 -2.14 4.98
C TRP A 124 -9.44 -1.30 4.35
N LEU A 125 -10.71 -1.74 4.48
CA LEU A 125 -11.87 -1.00 3.99
C LEU A 125 -11.99 0.40 4.63
N LEU A 126 -11.81 0.52 5.95
CA LEU A 126 -11.89 1.80 6.64
C LEU A 126 -10.86 2.79 6.12
N VAL A 127 -9.60 2.37 5.94
CA VAL A 127 -8.53 3.22 5.41
C VAL A 127 -8.86 3.65 3.98
N VAL A 128 -9.32 2.72 3.14
CA VAL A 128 -9.74 3.02 1.77
C VAL A 128 -10.86 4.03 1.73
N LEU A 129 -11.93 3.82 2.50
CA LEU A 129 -13.05 4.74 2.57
C LEU A 129 -12.64 6.11 3.10
N PHE A 130 -11.85 6.15 4.19
CA PHE A 130 -11.39 7.39 4.80
C PHE A 130 -10.60 8.27 3.82
N PHE A 131 -9.69 7.68 3.05
CA PHE A 131 -8.91 8.44 2.06
C PHE A 131 -9.68 8.68 0.76
N SER A 132 -10.71 7.87 0.44
CA SER A 132 -11.58 8.11 -0.71
C SER A 132 -12.50 9.32 -0.56
N ILE A 133 -12.80 9.75 0.68
CA ILE A 133 -13.69 10.89 0.96
C ILE A 133 -13.10 12.24 0.48
N PRO A 134 -11.88 12.65 0.85
CA PRO A 134 -11.26 13.89 0.35
C PRO A 134 -11.12 13.96 -1.16
N HIS A 135 -11.24 15.16 -1.73
CA HIS A 135 -10.99 15.38 -3.15
C HIS A 135 -9.50 15.24 -3.53
N GLY A 136 -8.61 15.66 -2.63
CA GLY A 136 -7.16 15.70 -2.86
C GLY A 136 -6.53 14.39 -2.50
N LYS A 137 -6.14 13.60 -3.50
CA LYS A 137 -5.63 12.25 -3.31
C LYS A 137 -4.24 12.11 -3.89
N ARG A 138 -3.37 11.45 -3.15
CA ARG A 138 -2.09 10.93 -3.64
C ARG A 138 -2.09 9.42 -3.48
N ASP A 139 -1.49 8.75 -4.45
CA ASP A 139 -1.33 7.29 -4.50
C ASP A 139 -0.73 6.73 -3.20
N VAL A 140 0.29 7.38 -2.63
CA VAL A 140 0.96 6.96 -1.39
C VAL A 140 0.05 6.95 -0.14
N TYR A 141 -1.09 7.65 -0.16
CA TYR A 141 -1.97 7.74 1.02
C TYR A 141 -2.61 6.39 1.39
N ILE A 142 -2.72 5.46 0.44
CA ILE A 142 -3.33 4.15 0.69
C ILE A 142 -2.34 3.10 1.19
N LEU A 143 -1.04 3.42 1.25
CA LEU A 143 0.01 2.49 1.66
C LEU A 143 -0.22 1.87 3.05
N PRO A 144 -0.78 2.58 4.06
CA PRO A 144 -1.12 1.96 5.35
C PRO A 144 -2.16 0.85 5.29
N ALA A 145 -2.92 0.72 4.19
CA ALA A 145 -3.90 -0.36 3.99
C ALA A 145 -3.23 -1.66 3.50
N LEU A 146 -2.09 -1.56 2.81
CA LEU A 146 -1.41 -2.70 2.17
C LEU A 146 -1.02 -3.81 3.16
N PRO A 147 -0.45 -3.53 4.35
CA PRO A 147 -0.12 -4.59 5.31
C PRO A 147 -1.35 -5.43 5.71
N MET A 148 -2.51 -4.80 5.92
CA MET A 148 -3.73 -5.52 6.31
C MET A 148 -4.31 -6.34 5.16
N PHE A 149 -4.19 -5.84 3.92
CA PHE A 149 -4.50 -6.59 2.72
C PHE A 149 -3.62 -7.86 2.62
N CYS A 150 -2.31 -7.72 2.79
CA CYS A 150 -1.37 -8.84 2.79
C CYS A 150 -1.65 -9.85 3.92
N LEU A 151 -1.97 -9.38 5.13
CA LEU A 151 -2.35 -10.24 6.25
C LEU A 151 -3.64 -11.02 5.97
N ALA A 152 -4.63 -10.41 5.32
CA ALA A 152 -5.86 -11.10 4.92
C ALA A 152 -5.60 -12.14 3.82
N LEU A 153 -4.61 -11.90 2.94
CA LEU A 153 -4.27 -12.79 1.84
C LEU A 153 -3.37 -13.96 2.27
N ALA A 154 -2.45 -13.74 3.22
CA ALA A 154 -1.40 -14.69 3.58
C ALA A 154 -1.89 -16.11 3.89
N PRO A 155 -2.97 -16.34 4.67
CA PRO A 155 -3.43 -17.71 4.96
C PRO A 155 -4.00 -18.44 3.74
N LEU A 156 -4.35 -17.72 2.67
CA LEU A 156 -4.86 -18.31 1.43
C LEU A 156 -3.75 -18.69 0.45
N LEU A 157 -2.56 -18.07 0.57
CA LEU A 157 -1.47 -18.23 -0.38
C LEU A 157 -1.07 -19.70 -0.62
N PRO A 158 -0.86 -20.56 0.40
CA PRO A 158 -0.43 -21.95 0.16
C PRO A 158 -1.44 -22.76 -0.67
N GLY A 159 -2.73 -22.45 -0.54
CA GLY A 159 -3.79 -23.08 -1.32
C GLY A 159 -3.93 -22.49 -2.72
N LEU A 160 -3.89 -21.16 -2.83
CA LEU A 160 -4.01 -20.46 -4.12
C LEU A 160 -2.84 -20.77 -5.04
N LEU A 161 -1.61 -20.76 -4.52
CA LEU A 161 -0.40 -21.01 -5.30
C LEU A 161 -0.28 -22.45 -5.83
N LYS A 162 -1.11 -23.39 -5.37
CA LYS A 162 -1.20 -24.75 -5.92
C LYS A 162 -2.15 -24.87 -7.11
N ARG A 163 -3.05 -23.90 -7.31
CA ARG A 163 -4.04 -23.97 -8.39
C ARG A 163 -3.42 -23.64 -9.74
N ARG A 164 -3.78 -24.40 -10.77
CA ARG A 164 -3.26 -24.22 -12.14
C ARG A 164 -3.64 -22.87 -12.75
N ASP A 165 -4.86 -22.40 -12.53
CA ASP A 165 -5.34 -21.10 -13.03
C ASP A 165 -4.57 -19.93 -12.41
N VAL A 166 -4.38 -19.94 -11.09
CA VAL A 166 -3.57 -18.93 -10.37
C VAL A 166 -2.14 -18.93 -10.87
N GLN A 167 -1.52 -20.11 -10.99
CA GLN A 167 -0.16 -20.24 -11.48
C GLN A 167 -0.02 -19.78 -12.94
N GLY A 168 -1.05 -20.01 -13.78
CA GLY A 168 -1.09 -19.52 -15.15
C GLY A 168 -1.09 -18.00 -15.21
N VAL A 169 -1.93 -17.33 -14.42
CA VAL A 169 -2.00 -15.85 -14.38
C VAL A 169 -0.71 -15.25 -13.81
N LEU A 170 -0.20 -15.77 -12.69
CA LEU A 170 1.06 -15.29 -12.12
C LEU A 170 2.25 -15.57 -13.05
N GLY A 171 2.27 -16.73 -13.71
CA GLY A 171 3.29 -17.10 -14.69
C GLY A 171 3.26 -16.21 -15.92
N ALA A 172 2.08 -15.92 -16.46
CA ALA A 172 1.90 -14.99 -17.58
C ALA A 172 2.33 -13.57 -17.19
N PHE A 173 1.95 -13.08 -16.01
CA PHE A 173 2.40 -11.79 -15.49
C PHE A 173 3.92 -11.74 -15.37
N ALA A 174 4.54 -12.75 -14.76
CA ALA A 174 5.99 -12.83 -14.62
C ALA A 174 6.69 -12.89 -15.98
N ALA A 175 6.12 -13.63 -16.95
CA ALA A 175 6.66 -13.73 -18.30
C ALA A 175 6.59 -12.38 -19.05
N LEU A 176 5.46 -11.68 -18.95
CA LEU A 176 5.29 -10.35 -19.53
C LEU A 176 6.24 -9.33 -18.89
N LEU A 177 6.41 -9.38 -17.57
CA LEU A 177 7.35 -8.52 -16.86
C LEU A 177 8.79 -8.80 -17.27
N ALA A 178 9.19 -10.08 -17.33
CA ALA A 178 10.52 -10.48 -17.76
C ALA A 178 10.78 -10.05 -19.22
N ALA A 179 9.85 -10.32 -20.13
CA ALA A 179 9.94 -9.92 -21.53
C ALA A 179 10.00 -8.39 -21.69
N GLY A 180 9.17 -7.65 -20.94
CA GLY A 180 9.15 -6.19 -20.95
C GLY A 180 10.47 -5.60 -20.45
N LEU A 181 11.02 -6.12 -19.35
CA LEU A 181 12.32 -5.68 -18.82
C LEU A 181 13.48 -6.01 -19.77
N THR A 182 13.49 -7.20 -20.37
CA THR A 182 14.47 -7.58 -21.40
C THR A 182 14.37 -6.66 -22.61
N LEU A 183 13.16 -6.39 -23.11
CA LEU A 183 12.95 -5.51 -24.26
C LEU A 183 13.38 -4.07 -23.95
N ILE A 184 12.97 -3.52 -22.81
CA ILE A 184 13.35 -2.15 -22.40
C ILE A 184 14.87 -2.05 -22.23
N GLY A 185 15.50 -3.01 -21.56
CA GLY A 185 16.95 -3.04 -21.37
C GLY A 185 17.70 -3.17 -22.70
N ALA A 186 17.25 -4.05 -23.59
CA ALA A 186 17.86 -4.23 -24.91
C ALA A 186 17.70 -2.99 -25.79
N LEU A 187 16.51 -2.39 -25.85
CA LEU A 187 16.27 -1.17 -26.63
C LEU A 187 17.05 0.03 -26.07
N ALA A 188 17.24 0.11 -24.75
CA ALA A 188 18.04 1.16 -24.15
C ALA A 188 19.54 1.00 -24.46
N LEU A 189 20.06 -0.23 -24.54
CA LEU A 189 21.47 -0.51 -24.88
C LEU A 189 21.76 -0.47 -26.39
N LEU A 190 20.79 -0.85 -27.22
CA LEU A 190 20.92 -0.92 -28.69
C LEU A 190 20.37 0.32 -29.40
N GLY A 191 19.69 1.21 -28.66
CA GLY A 191 19.04 2.41 -29.19
C GLY A 191 20.00 3.58 -29.42
N ASP A 192 19.50 4.61 -30.10
CA ASP A 192 20.31 5.78 -30.47
C ASP A 192 20.74 6.62 -29.25
N PRO A 193 21.95 7.22 -29.28
CA PRO A 193 22.46 8.10 -28.20
C PRO A 193 21.54 9.28 -27.86
N GLY A 194 20.69 9.71 -28.79
CA GLY A 194 19.75 10.81 -28.58
C GLY A 194 18.67 10.55 -27.52
N PHE A 195 18.27 9.29 -27.29
CA PHE A 195 17.35 8.94 -26.20
C PHE A 195 18.05 9.02 -24.84
N GLU A 196 19.26 8.49 -24.77
CA GLU A 196 20.10 8.51 -23.59
C GLU A 196 20.44 9.94 -23.16
N ILE A 197 20.89 10.77 -24.11
CA ILE A 197 21.20 12.19 -23.90
C ILE A 197 19.97 12.93 -23.35
N ARG A 198 18.78 12.73 -23.92
CA ARG A 198 17.54 13.36 -23.41
C ARG A 198 17.17 12.90 -22.00
N LEU A 199 17.38 11.62 -21.68
CA LEU A 199 17.05 11.07 -20.36
C LEU A 199 18.03 11.55 -19.29
N THR A 200 19.32 11.60 -19.63
CA THR A 200 20.41 12.08 -18.77
C THR A 200 20.26 13.58 -18.49
N HIS A 201 20.01 14.40 -19.52
CA HIS A 201 19.77 15.84 -19.35
C HIS A 201 18.43 16.15 -18.67
N GLY A 202 17.37 15.39 -18.97
CA GLY A 202 16.04 15.62 -18.42
C GLY A 202 15.87 15.18 -16.96
N ARG A 203 16.72 14.28 -16.46
CA ARG A 203 16.64 13.75 -15.07
C ARG A 203 17.89 14.00 -14.22
N GLY A 204 18.89 14.71 -14.75
CA GLY A 204 20.13 15.01 -14.03
C GLY A 204 20.94 13.77 -13.65
N LEU A 205 20.88 12.72 -14.49
CA LEU A 205 21.59 11.47 -14.21
C LEU A 205 23.09 11.65 -14.48
N ALA A 206 23.93 10.95 -13.71
CA ALA A 206 25.36 10.91 -13.97
C ALA A 206 25.64 10.22 -15.32
N PRO A 207 26.71 10.60 -16.04
CA PRO A 207 27.13 9.90 -17.25
C PRO A 207 27.30 8.39 -17.00
N GLY A 208 26.71 7.54 -17.84
CA GLY A 208 26.75 6.07 -17.71
C GLY A 208 25.74 5.46 -16.72
N ALA A 209 24.98 6.27 -15.97
CA ALA A 209 23.92 5.74 -15.10
C ALA A 209 22.76 5.13 -15.91
N THR A 210 22.49 5.66 -17.09
CA THR A 210 21.54 5.15 -18.09
C THR A 210 21.91 3.74 -18.56
N ASP A 211 23.17 3.53 -18.93
CA ASP A 211 23.69 2.22 -19.32
C ASP A 211 23.61 1.21 -18.18
N ALA A 212 24.01 1.62 -16.97
CA ALA A 212 23.91 0.76 -15.79
C ALA A 212 22.44 0.35 -15.54
N LEU A 213 21.49 1.28 -15.63
CA LEU A 213 20.06 0.98 -15.50
C LEU A 213 19.58 0.04 -16.62
N ALA A 214 20.03 0.25 -17.86
CA ALA A 214 19.66 -0.60 -18.99
C ALA A 214 20.19 -2.04 -18.81
N TRP A 215 21.44 -2.21 -18.39
CA TRP A 215 22.02 -3.52 -18.05
C TRP A 215 21.28 -4.19 -16.89
N THR A 216 20.92 -3.45 -15.84
CA THR A 216 20.15 -4.02 -14.72
C THR A 216 18.77 -4.50 -15.19
N ALA A 217 18.05 -3.71 -15.99
CA ALA A 217 16.76 -4.11 -16.55
C ALA A 217 16.89 -5.37 -17.42
N LEU A 218 17.91 -5.42 -18.29
CA LEU A 218 18.17 -6.57 -19.16
C LEU A 218 18.50 -7.83 -18.34
N ALA A 219 19.37 -7.71 -17.34
CA ALA A 219 19.75 -8.81 -16.46
C ALA A 219 18.55 -9.34 -15.66
N MET A 220 17.71 -8.45 -15.10
CA MET A 220 16.48 -8.83 -14.39
C MET A 220 15.51 -9.57 -15.32
N GLY A 221 15.33 -9.08 -16.55
CA GLY A 221 14.46 -9.71 -17.54
C GLY A 221 14.93 -11.10 -17.96
N ILE A 222 16.22 -11.24 -18.31
CA ILE A 222 16.81 -12.53 -18.71
C ILE A 222 16.74 -13.53 -17.57
N TRP A 223 17.14 -13.12 -16.36
CA TRP A 223 17.09 -14.00 -15.18
C TRP A 223 15.66 -14.41 -14.84
N GLY A 224 14.70 -13.50 -14.95
CA GLY A 224 13.27 -13.79 -14.80
C GLY A 224 12.78 -14.82 -15.81
N GLY A 225 13.14 -14.66 -17.08
CA GLY A 225 12.81 -15.61 -18.15
C GLY A 225 13.41 -17.00 -17.92
N LEU A 226 14.70 -17.06 -17.55
CA LEU A 226 15.39 -18.31 -17.22
C LEU A 226 14.75 -19.00 -16.01
N SER A 227 14.38 -18.24 -14.98
CA SER A 227 13.70 -18.76 -13.78
C SER A 227 12.34 -19.38 -14.12
N LEU A 228 11.56 -18.75 -14.99
CA LEU A 228 10.28 -19.28 -15.47
C LEU A 228 10.46 -20.54 -16.29
N TRP A 229 11.46 -20.57 -17.17
CA TRP A 229 11.77 -21.74 -17.97
C TRP A 229 12.23 -22.93 -17.11
N ALA A 230 13.11 -22.68 -16.12
CA ALA A 230 13.58 -23.70 -15.20
C ALA A 230 12.43 -24.25 -14.33
N SER A 231 11.61 -23.37 -13.76
CA SER A 231 10.47 -23.78 -12.89
C SER A 231 9.32 -24.43 -13.67
N GLY A 232 9.12 -24.08 -14.94
CA GLY A 232 8.14 -24.71 -15.83
C GLY A 232 8.49 -26.15 -16.20
N ARG A 233 9.78 -26.49 -16.26
CA ARG A 233 10.28 -27.85 -16.57
C ARG A 233 10.14 -28.83 -15.40
N VAL A 234 10.05 -28.33 -14.17
CA VAL A 234 9.96 -29.16 -12.94
C VAL A 234 8.53 -29.69 -12.70
N ARG A 235 7.61 -29.58 -13.68
CA ARG A 235 6.27 -30.15 -13.56
C ARG A 235 6.04 -31.40 -14.41
N PRO A 236 6.36 -32.57 -13.83
CA PRO A 236 5.53 -33.74 -14.01
C PRO A 236 5.19 -34.31 -12.63
N VAL A 237 4.01 -33.99 -12.08
CA VAL A 237 3.34 -34.90 -11.14
C VAL A 237 1.83 -34.78 -11.35
N ALA A 238 1.23 -35.96 -11.54
CA ALA A 238 -0.17 -36.26 -11.77
C ALA A 238 -1.14 -35.65 -10.75
#